data_AF-A0A1H2I7K7-F1
#
_entry.id   AF-A0A1H2I7K7-F1
#
_cell.length_a   1.000
_cell.length_b   1.000
_cell.length_c   1.000
_cell.angle_alpha   90.00
_cell.angle_beta   90.00
_cell.angle_gamma   90.00
#
_symmetry.space_group_name_H-M   'P 1'
#
loop_
_entity.id
_entity.type
_entity.pdbx_description
1 polymer ?
#
loop_
_entity_poly.entity_id
_entity_poly.type
_entity_poly.pdbx_seq_one_letter_code
_entity_poly.pdbx_strand_id
1 'polypeptide(L)'
;MTRPLPNPSLPLRFPWPDRGTRTEEDTFGVSPSEIEEIVTSWRANGIAIHAIDTGALGVRTIGDAHGASSRVARALRDTADPARRAVESIGHRLTTMGELLDTFVSTTLATDSRSASKFDSLRER
;
A
#
# COMPACT_ATOMS: atom_id res chain seq x y z
N MET A 1 14.94 22.52 -32.83
CA MET A 1 13.59 22.71 -32.26
C MET A 1 13.17 21.41 -31.59
N THR A 2 13.33 21.31 -30.27
CA THR A 2 13.15 20.09 -29.47
C THR A 2 11.77 20.14 -28.81
N ARG A 3 10.90 19.17 -29.13
CA ARG A 3 9.60 19.02 -28.45
C ARG A 3 9.82 18.39 -27.06
N PRO A 4 9.19 18.88 -25.98
CA PRO A 4 9.27 18.24 -24.67
C PRO A 4 8.40 16.97 -24.67
N LEU A 5 8.92 15.91 -24.05
CA LEU A 5 8.14 14.70 -23.78
C LEU A 5 7.07 14.99 -22.71
N PRO A 6 5.87 14.38 -22.80
CA PRO A 6 4.85 14.54 -21.77
C PRO A 6 5.33 13.89 -20.47
N ASN A 7 5.27 14.68 -19.40
CA ASN A 7 5.51 14.26 -18.04
C ASN A 7 4.57 13.10 -17.70
N PRO A 8 5.03 11.94 -17.21
CA PRO A 8 4.12 10.94 -16.68
C PRO A 8 3.51 11.51 -15.40
N SER A 9 2.31 12.07 -15.54
CA SER A 9 1.47 12.46 -14.41
C SER A 9 1.19 11.23 -13.57
N LEU A 10 2.01 10.98 -12.56
CA LEU A 10 1.60 10.17 -11.43
C LEU A 10 0.33 10.80 -10.85
N PRO A 11 -0.74 10.05 -10.59
CA PRO A 11 -1.82 10.56 -9.78
C PRO A 11 -1.32 10.66 -8.33
N LEU A 12 -0.57 11.72 -8.01
CA LEU A 12 -0.30 12.15 -6.63
C LEU A 12 -1.52 12.91 -6.09
N ARG A 13 -2.69 12.27 -6.15
CA ARG A 13 -3.81 12.60 -5.30
C ARG A 13 -4.16 11.34 -4.54
N PHE A 14 -3.47 11.14 -3.42
CA PHE A 14 -4.14 10.55 -2.28
C PHE A 14 -5.33 11.46 -1.97
N PRO A 15 -6.58 10.98 -2.06
CA PRO A 15 -7.65 11.71 -1.41
C PRO A 15 -7.31 11.66 0.07
N TRP A 16 -6.85 12.79 0.62
CA TRP A 16 -6.97 12.99 2.05
C TRP A 16 -8.47 12.83 2.34
N PRO A 17 -8.89 11.93 3.25
CA PRO A 17 -10.28 11.87 3.61
C PRO A 17 -10.66 13.27 4.09
N ASP A 18 -11.76 13.77 3.54
CA ASP A 18 -12.36 15.01 3.97
C ASP A 18 -12.43 14.95 5.50
N ARG A 19 -11.93 15.98 6.19
CA ARG A 19 -11.88 16.01 7.65
C ARG A 19 -13.31 16.27 8.13
N GLY A 20 -14.19 15.30 7.87
CA GLY A 20 -15.59 15.29 8.20
C GLY A 20 -15.77 15.43 9.70
N THR A 21 -16.93 15.92 10.07
CA THR A 21 -17.31 16.22 11.46
C THR A 21 -16.98 15.05 12.39
N ARG A 22 -15.90 15.23 13.17
CA ARG A 22 -15.44 14.35 14.25
C ARG A 22 -16.62 13.90 15.11
N THR A 23 -16.85 12.59 15.21
CA THR A 23 -17.92 12.03 16.05
C THR A 23 -17.36 11.59 17.39
N GLU A 24 -18.22 11.38 18.39
CA GLU A 24 -17.81 10.95 19.75
C GLU A 24 -17.06 9.60 19.76
N GLU A 25 -17.16 8.80 18.69
CA GLU A 25 -16.42 7.56 18.51
C GLU A 25 -14.93 7.75 18.15
N ASP A 26 -14.50 8.97 17.78
CA ASP A 26 -13.09 9.34 17.54
C ASP A 26 -12.32 9.50 18.86
N THR A 27 -12.21 8.41 19.61
CA THR A 27 -11.64 8.38 20.96
C THR A 27 -10.13 8.70 20.96
N PHE A 28 -9.43 8.57 19.82
CA PHE A 28 -7.99 8.85 19.69
C PHE A 28 -7.57 9.67 18.45
N GLY A 29 -8.49 10.43 17.86
CA GLY A 29 -8.17 11.31 16.72
C GLY A 29 -7.87 10.58 15.40
N VAL A 30 -8.12 9.28 15.36
CA VAL A 30 -8.21 8.45 14.14
C VAL A 30 -9.42 7.55 14.34
N SER A 31 -10.33 7.55 13.37
CA SER A 31 -11.55 6.74 13.46
C SER A 31 -11.23 5.26 13.20
N PRO A 32 -11.82 4.28 13.92
CA PRO A 32 -11.65 2.87 13.60
C PRO A 32 -12.03 2.54 12.14
N SER A 33 -13.07 3.19 11.61
CA SER A 33 -13.48 3.06 10.21
C SER A 33 -12.45 3.63 9.24
N GLU A 34 -11.83 4.76 9.57
CA GLU A 34 -10.72 5.33 8.79
C GLU A 34 -9.52 4.38 8.74
N ILE A 35 -9.23 3.68 9.85
CA ILE A 35 -8.19 2.67 9.89
C ILE A 35 -8.54 1.47 9.01
N GLU A 36 -9.78 0.97 9.06
CA GLU A 36 -10.24 -0.13 8.21
C GLU A 36 -10.13 0.22 6.71
N GLU A 37 -10.46 1.45 6.34
CA GLU A 37 -10.30 1.95 4.97
C GLU A 37 -8.83 1.95 4.53
N ILE A 38 -7.91 2.42 5.40
CA ILE A 38 -6.46 2.41 5.14
C ILE A 38 -5.95 0.98 4.98
N VAL A 39 -6.31 0.07 5.89
CA VAL A 39 -5.91 -1.34 5.84
C VAL A 39 -6.39 -1.99 4.54
N THR A 40 -7.66 -1.76 4.18
CA THR A 40 -8.25 -2.29 2.94
C THR A 40 -7.52 -1.76 1.72
N SER A 41 -7.24 -0.46 1.68
CA SER A 41 -6.48 0.19 0.61
C SER A 41 -5.06 -0.37 0.49
N TRP A 42 -4.34 -0.52 1.59
CA TRP A 42 -2.97 -1.06 1.57
C TRP A 42 -2.94 -2.52 1.12
N ARG A 43 -3.86 -3.36 1.59
CA ARG A 43 -3.96 -4.76 1.14
C ARG A 43 -4.28 -4.83 -0.37
N ALA A 44 -5.27 -4.07 -0.83
CA ALA A 44 -5.64 -4.03 -2.25
C ALA A 44 -4.47 -3.55 -3.12
N ASN A 45 -3.77 -2.50 -2.71
CA ASN A 45 -2.59 -1.99 -3.42
C ASN A 45 -1.41 -2.96 -3.39
N GLY A 46 -1.19 -3.67 -2.28
CA GLY A 46 -0.18 -4.73 -2.19
C GLY A 46 -0.43 -5.85 -3.20
N ILE A 47 -1.68 -6.32 -3.29
CA ILE A 47 -2.12 -7.32 -4.27
C ILE A 47 -1.94 -6.80 -5.70
N ALA A 48 -2.39 -5.58 -5.98
CA ALA A 48 -2.29 -4.97 -7.31
C ALA A 48 -0.82 -4.81 -7.76
N ILE A 49 0.07 -4.44 -6.83
CA ILE A 49 1.50 -4.33 -7.10
C ILE A 49 2.10 -5.71 -7.38
N HIS A 50 1.77 -6.73 -6.57
CA HIS A 50 2.22 -8.10 -6.84
C HIS A 50 1.74 -8.66 -8.19
N ALA A 51 0.63 -8.16 -8.72
CA ALA A 51 0.11 -8.54 -10.03
C ALA A 51 0.81 -7.86 -11.21
N ILE A 52 1.73 -6.91 -10.98
CA ILE A 52 2.50 -6.26 -12.05
C ILE A 52 3.42 -7.29 -12.71
N ASP A 53 3.13 -7.63 -13.98
CA ASP A 53 3.97 -8.49 -14.80
C ASP A 53 5.25 -7.76 -15.22
N THR A 54 6.28 -7.87 -14.37
CA THR A 54 7.63 -7.35 -14.65
C THR A 54 8.36 -8.15 -15.74
N GLY A 55 7.91 -9.37 -16.05
CA GLY A 55 8.45 -10.21 -17.13
C GLY A 55 7.99 -9.75 -18.52
N ALA A 56 6.77 -9.21 -18.63
CA ALA A 56 6.28 -8.55 -19.84
C ALA A 56 7.08 -7.28 -20.21
N LEU A 57 7.64 -6.58 -19.21
CA LEU A 57 8.42 -5.37 -19.40
C LEU A 57 9.86 -5.62 -19.92
N GLY A 58 10.43 -6.81 -19.70
CA GLY A 58 11.86 -7.04 -19.98
C GLY A 58 12.22 -8.30 -20.75
N VAL A 59 11.37 -9.33 -20.77
CA VAL A 59 11.78 -10.65 -21.32
C VAL A 59 10.88 -11.07 -22.49
N ARG A 60 9.56 -10.89 -22.38
CA ARG A 60 8.61 -11.36 -23.40
C ARG A 60 8.61 -10.47 -24.65
N THR A 61 8.74 -9.15 -24.50
CA THR A 61 8.81 -8.18 -25.60
C THR A 61 10.21 -8.04 -26.21
N ILE A 62 11.26 -8.40 -25.47
CA ILE A 62 12.66 -8.23 -25.88
C ILE A 62 13.24 -9.53 -26.45
N GLY A 63 12.77 -10.69 -25.99
CA GLY A 63 13.11 -11.99 -26.58
C GLY A 63 12.67 -12.09 -28.05
N ASP A 64 11.55 -11.44 -28.40
CA ASP A 64 11.05 -11.38 -29.77
C ASP A 64 11.83 -10.35 -30.63
N ALA A 65 12.45 -9.35 -30.00
CA ALA A 65 13.37 -8.42 -30.65
C ALA A 65 14.74 -9.10 -30.86
N HIS A 66 14.84 -9.88 -31.93
CA HIS A 66 16.05 -10.59 -32.33
C HIS A 66 17.23 -9.63 -32.52
N GLY A 67 18.07 -9.50 -31.49
CA GLY A 67 19.27 -8.68 -31.55
C GLY A 67 20.12 -8.79 -30.29
N ALA A 68 20.92 -9.85 -30.18
CA ALA A 68 21.93 -10.04 -29.13
C ALA A 68 22.96 -8.89 -29.02
N SER A 69 22.98 -7.96 -29.98
CA SER A 69 23.92 -6.84 -30.13
C SER A 69 23.42 -5.48 -29.61
N SER A 70 22.13 -5.32 -29.25
CA SER A 70 21.63 -4.02 -28.79
C SER A 70 21.95 -3.78 -27.31
N ARG A 71 22.75 -2.74 -27.03
CA ARG A 71 23.04 -2.25 -25.66
C ARG A 71 21.75 -1.96 -24.89
N VAL A 72 20.72 -1.48 -25.58
CA VAL A 72 19.40 -1.17 -25.00
C VAL A 72 18.67 -2.45 -24.60
N ALA A 73 18.66 -3.48 -25.44
CA ALA A 73 18.03 -4.77 -25.13
C ALA A 73 18.74 -5.50 -23.97
N ARG A 74 20.05 -5.28 -23.80
CA ARG A 74 20.79 -5.76 -22.62
C ARG A 74 20.39 -4.99 -21.36
N ALA A 75 20.44 -3.66 -21.42
CA ALA A 75 20.08 -2.81 -20.29
C ALA A 75 18.65 -3.09 -19.79
N LEU A 76 17.69 -3.28 -20.71
CA LEU A 76 16.31 -3.60 -20.33
C LEU A 76 16.18 -4.98 -19.66
N ARG A 77 16.90 -6.00 -20.14
CA ARG A 77 16.96 -7.31 -19.47
C ARG A 77 17.57 -7.20 -18.08
N ASP A 78 18.67 -6.45 -17.95
CA ASP A 78 19.35 -6.24 -16.67
C ASP A 78 18.46 -5.48 -15.67
N THR A 79 17.49 -4.68 -16.13
CA THR A 79 16.52 -3.98 -15.26
C THR A 79 15.32 -4.83 -14.81
N ALA A 80 15.04 -5.97 -15.47
CA ALA A 80 13.86 -6.78 -15.17
C ALA A 80 13.88 -7.35 -13.74
N ASP A 81 15.02 -7.92 -13.32
CA ASP A 81 15.18 -8.50 -12.00
C ASP A 81 15.12 -7.45 -10.86
N PRO A 82 15.86 -6.31 -10.96
CA PRO A 82 15.70 -5.21 -10.00
C PRO A 82 14.26 -4.68 -9.90
N ALA A 83 13.56 -4.55 -11.02
CA ALA A 83 12.17 -4.12 -11.04
C ALA A 83 11.25 -5.12 -10.33
N ARG A 84 11.42 -6.43 -10.58
CA ARG A 84 10.69 -7.49 -9.90
C ARG A 84 10.89 -7.44 -8.38
N ARG A 85 12.14 -7.32 -7.92
CA ARG A 85 12.45 -7.23 -6.48
C ARG A 85 11.84 -5.99 -5.83
N ALA A 86 11.81 -4.87 -6.54
CA ALA A 86 11.18 -3.64 -6.04
C ALA A 86 9.66 -3.82 -5.88
N VAL A 87 9.00 -4.40 -6.88
CA VAL A 87 7.56 -4.73 -6.83
C VAL A 87 7.25 -5.67 -5.67
N GLU A 88 8.02 -6.76 -5.52
CA GLU A 88 7.88 -7.70 -4.40
C GLU A 88 8.05 -7.01 -3.04
N SER A 89 9.07 -6.15 -2.90
CA SER A 89 9.35 -5.42 -1.65
C SER A 89 8.24 -4.43 -1.29
N ILE A 90 7.71 -3.68 -2.27
CA ILE A 90 6.63 -2.72 -2.03
C ILE A 90 5.34 -3.45 -1.67
N GLY A 91 4.97 -4.49 -2.43
CA GLY A 91 3.79 -5.29 -2.15
C GLY A 91 3.84 -5.90 -0.75
N HIS A 92 4.98 -6.50 -0.38
CA HIS A 92 5.18 -7.05 0.95
C HIS A 92 5.04 -5.99 2.04
N ARG A 93 5.67 -4.82 1.88
CA ARG A 93 5.57 -3.73 2.87
C ARG A 93 4.14 -3.26 3.07
N LEU A 94 3.36 -3.11 2.00
CA LEU A 94 1.96 -2.68 2.10
C LEU A 94 1.11 -3.70 2.83
N THR A 95 1.26 -4.99 2.52
CA THR A 95 0.55 -6.07 3.22
C THR A 95 0.94 -6.11 4.71
N THR A 96 2.23 -6.09 5.02
CA THR A 96 2.72 -6.10 6.42
C THR A 96 2.24 -4.89 7.21
N MET A 97 2.25 -3.69 6.63
CA MET A 97 1.70 -2.50 7.30
C MET A 97 0.21 -2.64 7.56
N GLY A 98 -0.56 -3.22 6.62
CA GLY A 98 -1.97 -3.51 6.81
C GLY A 98 -2.23 -4.49 7.97
N GLU A 99 -1.45 -5.57 8.07
CA GLU A 99 -1.54 -6.54 9.16
C GLU A 99 -1.19 -5.95 10.54
N LEU A 100 -0.13 -5.13 10.61
CA LEU A 100 0.27 -4.47 11.85
C LEU A 100 -0.80 -3.49 12.35
N LEU A 101 -1.40 -2.73 11.42
CA LEU A 101 -2.43 -1.76 11.75
C LEU A 101 -3.74 -2.42 12.20
N ASP A 102 -4.14 -3.51 11.55
CA ASP A 102 -5.28 -4.37 11.94
C ASP A 102 -5.09 -4.95 13.36
N THR A 103 -3.88 -5.46 13.64
CA THR A 103 -3.50 -5.96 14.97
C THR A 103 -3.57 -4.86 16.04
N PHE A 104 -3.09 -3.66 15.71
CA PHE A 104 -3.13 -2.51 16.61
C PHE A 104 -4.57 -2.12 16.98
N VAL A 105 -5.48 -2.05 16.01
CA VAL A 105 -6.89 -1.73 16.26
C VAL A 105 -7.54 -2.78 17.17
N SER A 106 -7.39 -4.06 16.82
CA SER A 106 -7.96 -5.16 17.61
C SER A 106 -7.48 -5.14 19.07
N THR A 107 -6.18 -4.91 19.29
CA THR A 107 -5.58 -4.83 20.62
C THR A 107 -6.09 -3.63 21.41
N THR A 108 -6.24 -2.48 20.75
CA THR A 108 -6.73 -1.25 21.37
C THR A 108 -8.18 -1.40 21.81
N LEU A 109 -9.08 -1.85 20.93
CA LEU A 109 -10.49 -2.08 21.25
C LEU A 109 -10.69 -3.08 22.40
N ALA A 110 -9.91 -4.16 22.41
CA ALA A 110 -9.95 -5.14 23.49
C ALA A 110 -9.47 -4.56 24.84
N THR A 111 -8.44 -3.69 24.80
CA THR A 111 -7.89 -3.05 25.99
C THR A 111 -8.83 -1.98 26.55
N ASP A 112 -9.46 -1.20 25.69
CA ASP A 112 -10.43 -0.17 26.06
C ASP A 112 -11.68 -0.81 26.66
N SER A 113 -12.23 -1.84 26.02
CA SER A 113 -13.39 -2.59 26.54
C SER A 113 -13.09 -3.17 27.93
N ARG A 114 -11.92 -3.77 28.12
CA ARG A 114 -11.49 -4.31 29.41
C ARG A 114 -11.35 -3.22 30.48
N SER A 115 -10.87 -2.04 30.10
CA SER A 115 -10.71 -0.91 31.01
C SER A 115 -12.07 -0.33 31.41
N ALA A 116 -12.99 -0.17 30.44
CA ALA A 116 -14.37 0.25 30.69
C ALA A 116 -15.09 -0.70 31.67
N SER A 117 -15.01 -2.02 31.44
CA SER A 117 -15.62 -3.01 32.36
C SER A 117 -15.07 -2.92 33.78
N LYS A 118 -13.78 -2.58 33.95
CA LYS A 118 -13.20 -2.36 35.28
C LYS A 118 -13.78 -1.12 35.95
N PHE A 119 -13.94 -0.02 35.22
CA PHE A 119 -14.56 1.19 35.76
C PHE A 119 -16.03 0.96 36.14
N ASP A 120 -16.80 0.25 35.32
CA ASP A 120 -18.18 -0.11 35.63
C ASP A 120 -18.26 -0.94 36.93
N SER A 121 -17.37 -1.91 37.11
CA SER A 121 -17.33 -2.73 38.34
C SER A 121 -17.02 -1.93 39.61
N LEU A 122 -16.37 -0.76 39.48
CA LEU A 122 -16.12 0.15 40.60
C LEU A 122 -17.34 1.03 40.90
N ARG A 123 -18.15 1.35 39.89
CA ARG A 123 -19.37 2.16 40.03
C ARG A 123 -20.51 1.40 40.68
N GLU A 124 -20.54 0.07 40.52
CA GLU A 124 -21.55 -0.81 41.11
C GLU A 124 -21.28 -1.18 42.59
N ARG A 125 -20.20 -0.65 43.18
CA ARG A 125 -19.84 -0.80 44.60
C ARG A 125 -20.23 0.42 45.41
#